data_AF-A0A6A6ZW98-F1
#
_entry.id   AF-A0A6A6ZW98-F1
#
_cell.length_a   1.000
_cell.length_b   1.000
_cell.length_c   1.000
_cell.angle_alpha   90.00
_cell.angle_beta   90.00
_cell.angle_gamma   90.00
#
_symmetry.space_group_name_H-M   'P 1'
#
loop_
_entity.id
_entity.type
_entity.pdbx_description
1 polymer ?
#
loop_
_entity_poly.entity_id
_entity_poly.type
_entity_poly.pdbx_seq_one_letter_code
_entity_poly.pdbx_strand_id
1 'polypeptide(L)'
;MSDDWQDAAFSSRHMHNRNQRGSKSKRFDVHKTFGSYEIRCPAWQKLDNVSPDASASLEVYRLTENDEGVVCELALPGALRAAVVMAGSRESLRRTVEGFEGEGDGEDEEDDEDEKSEDLPESPQQTRFDMFEKNSFRSPKFWFRWNGAPEAQDESKVAKSGEANPDTGLGYIVFSGNDCRKFKGTINCSAFGWKDVAITGHKATGRSDSDIPVVWGKDKVAM
;
A
#
# COMPACT_ATOMS: atom_id res chain seq x y z
N MET A 1 50.68 44.95 9.43
CA MET A 1 50.53 44.28 8.12
C MET A 1 50.41 42.80 8.42
N SER A 2 49.19 42.27 8.29
CA SER A 2 48.77 40.85 8.24
C SER A 2 47.35 40.76 8.79
N ASP A 3 46.38 40.47 7.91
CA ASP A 3 45.30 39.48 8.05
C ASP A 3 44.07 39.86 7.19
N ASP A 4 44.29 40.09 5.89
CA ASP A 4 43.23 40.46 4.92
C ASP A 4 42.84 39.28 4.01
N TRP A 5 43.19 38.05 4.42
CA TRP A 5 42.86 36.81 3.71
C TRP A 5 41.76 35.99 4.40
N GLN A 6 41.42 36.29 5.67
CA GLN A 6 40.30 35.62 6.36
C GLN A 6 38.93 36.19 5.97
N ASP A 7 38.81 37.50 5.76
CA ASP A 7 37.53 38.14 5.44
C ASP A 7 36.99 37.79 4.04
N ALA A 8 37.87 37.41 3.11
CA ALA A 8 37.45 36.96 1.77
C ALA A 8 36.89 35.52 1.76
N ALA A 9 37.20 34.70 2.76
CA ALA A 9 36.78 33.30 2.80
C ALA A 9 35.33 33.09 3.30
N PHE A 10 34.79 34.05 4.07
CA PHE A 10 33.44 33.93 4.65
C PHE A 10 32.36 34.74 3.91
N SER A 11 32.74 35.59 2.96
CA SER A 11 31.81 36.49 2.25
C SER A 11 31.01 35.82 1.10
N SER A 12 31.38 34.61 0.66
CA SER A 12 30.78 33.99 -0.55
C SER A 12 29.61 33.03 -0.31
N ARG A 13 28.91 33.11 0.82
CA ARG A 13 27.61 32.41 0.98
C ARG A 13 26.45 33.36 0.76
N HIS A 14 26.15 33.54 -0.53
CA HIS A 14 24.85 34.01 -1.02
C HIS A 14 23.74 33.08 -0.47
N MET A 15 23.22 33.41 0.71
CA MET A 15 22.02 32.76 1.22
C MET A 15 20.84 33.23 0.39
N HIS A 16 20.40 32.37 -0.55
CA HIS A 16 19.05 32.46 -1.08
C HIS A 16 18.06 32.14 0.04
N ASN A 17 17.77 33.12 0.90
CA ASN A 17 16.60 33.07 1.77
C ASN A 17 15.37 33.38 0.91
N ARG A 18 14.96 32.40 0.10
CA ARG A 18 13.64 32.43 -0.51
C ARG A 18 12.66 32.16 0.63
N ASN A 19 11.98 33.22 1.05
CA ASN A 19 10.74 33.15 1.81
C ASN A 19 9.76 32.19 1.12
N GLN A 20 9.83 30.91 1.45
CA GLN A 20 8.67 30.05 1.47
C GLN A 20 8.37 29.82 2.93
N ARG A 21 7.21 30.32 3.37
CA ARG A 21 6.52 29.86 4.57
C ARG A 21 6.47 28.32 4.48
N GLY A 22 7.46 27.67 5.08
CA GLY A 22 7.51 26.23 5.21
C GLY A 22 6.35 25.84 6.11
N SER A 23 5.26 25.36 5.51
CA SER A 23 4.34 24.49 6.23
C SER A 23 5.22 23.46 6.92
N LYS A 24 5.22 23.44 8.26
CA LYS A 24 5.84 22.36 9.05
C LYS A 24 5.51 21.05 8.32
N SER A 25 6.54 20.30 7.92
CA SER A 25 6.36 18.97 7.32
C SER A 25 5.43 18.22 8.26
N LYS A 26 4.17 18.05 7.87
CA LYS A 26 3.20 17.36 8.71
C LYS A 26 3.63 15.91 8.68
N ARG A 27 3.88 15.34 9.87
CA ARG A 27 4.11 13.91 10.06
C ARG A 27 3.09 13.13 9.22
N PHE A 28 3.56 12.04 8.63
CA PHE A 28 2.67 11.15 7.90
C PHE A 28 1.54 10.68 8.82
N ASP A 29 0.35 10.58 8.26
CA ASP A 29 -0.85 10.20 8.98
C ASP A 29 -1.58 9.19 8.10
N VAL A 30 -1.60 7.93 8.55
CA VAL A 30 -2.13 6.80 7.79
C VAL A 30 -3.63 6.96 7.50
N HIS A 31 -4.39 7.66 8.34
CA HIS A 31 -5.81 7.90 8.10
C HIS A 31 -6.07 8.73 6.84
N LYS A 32 -5.07 9.50 6.37
CA LYS A 32 -5.16 10.21 5.09
C LYS A 32 -5.21 9.27 3.89
N THR A 33 -4.86 7.99 4.06
CA THR A 33 -5.02 7.00 3.00
C THR A 33 -6.49 6.63 2.77
N PHE A 34 -7.39 6.82 3.74
CA PHE A 34 -8.77 6.32 3.66
C PHE A 34 -9.62 7.00 2.60
N GLY A 35 -10.43 6.20 1.90
CA GLY A 35 -11.33 6.65 0.84
C GLY A 35 -11.16 5.88 -0.46
N SER A 36 -11.73 6.45 -1.52
CA SER A 36 -11.86 5.81 -2.83
C SER A 36 -10.81 6.33 -3.79
N TYR A 37 -10.10 5.43 -4.47
CA TYR A 37 -9.10 5.76 -5.49
C TYR A 37 -9.53 5.19 -6.83
N GLU A 38 -9.43 5.98 -7.88
CA GLU A 38 -9.53 5.48 -9.24
C GLU A 38 -8.15 5.03 -9.70
N ILE A 39 -8.09 3.81 -10.24
CA ILE A 39 -6.86 3.12 -10.64
C ILE A 39 -6.74 3.09 -12.15
N ARG A 40 -5.51 3.27 -12.63
CA ARG A 40 -5.10 2.92 -13.99
C ARG A 40 -4.13 1.76 -13.95
N CYS A 41 -4.50 0.68 -14.64
CA CYS A 41 -3.69 -0.51 -14.86
C CYS A 41 -3.70 -0.83 -16.37
N PRO A 42 -2.64 -0.49 -17.13
CA PRO A 42 -2.60 -0.72 -18.57
C PRO A 42 -2.67 -2.20 -18.97
N ALA A 43 -2.25 -3.13 -18.11
CA ALA A 43 -2.36 -4.56 -18.39
C ALA A 43 -3.80 -5.06 -18.25
N TRP A 44 -4.54 -4.56 -17.25
CA TRP A 44 -5.97 -4.84 -17.08
C TRP A 44 -6.79 -4.34 -18.28
N GLN A 45 -6.54 -3.13 -18.76
CA GLN A 45 -7.25 -2.55 -19.91
C GLN A 45 -7.04 -3.32 -21.23
N LYS A 46 -6.05 -4.21 -21.30
CA LYS A 46 -5.78 -5.06 -22.47
C LYS A 46 -6.44 -6.43 -22.40
N LEU A 47 -7.10 -6.76 -21.29
CA LEU A 47 -7.86 -8.01 -21.18
C LEU A 47 -9.14 -7.90 -22.01
N ASP A 48 -9.48 -8.98 -22.70
CA ASP A 48 -10.60 -9.00 -23.66
C ASP A 48 -11.99 -8.79 -23.02
N ASN A 49 -12.12 -9.00 -21.70
CA ASN A 49 -13.40 -8.94 -20.98
C ASN A 49 -13.66 -7.57 -20.33
N VAL A 50 -12.72 -6.64 -20.49
CA VAL A 50 -12.81 -5.34 -19.85
C VAL A 50 -13.55 -4.40 -20.78
N SER A 51 -14.72 -3.95 -20.33
CA SER A 51 -15.45 -2.90 -21.03
C SER A 51 -14.57 -1.64 -21.13
N PRO A 52 -14.54 -0.95 -22.28
CA PRO A 52 -13.77 0.28 -22.44
C PRO A 52 -14.23 1.40 -21.47
N ASP A 53 -15.47 1.32 -20.98
CA ASP A 53 -16.05 2.26 -20.03
C ASP A 53 -15.88 1.83 -18.56
N ALA A 54 -15.24 0.67 -18.31
CA ALA A 54 -15.01 0.20 -16.96
C ALA A 54 -13.97 1.06 -16.23
N SER A 55 -14.22 1.33 -14.95
CA SER A 55 -13.30 2.04 -14.06
C SER A 55 -12.79 1.11 -12.97
N ALA A 56 -11.48 0.96 -12.86
CA ALA A 56 -10.84 0.25 -11.76
C ALA A 56 -10.78 1.14 -10.51
N SER A 57 -10.92 0.54 -9.32
CA SER A 57 -10.92 1.27 -8.06
C SER A 57 -10.23 0.53 -6.93
N LEU A 58 -9.67 1.28 -5.98
CA LEU A 58 -9.17 0.80 -4.70
C LEU A 58 -9.93 1.56 -3.61
N GLU A 59 -10.66 0.85 -2.78
CA GLU A 59 -11.28 1.38 -1.59
C GLU A 59 -10.40 1.09 -0.38
N VAL A 60 -10.14 2.11 0.43
CA VAL A 60 -9.32 2.02 1.64
C VAL A 60 -10.20 2.37 2.83
N TYR A 61 -10.47 1.40 3.69
CA TYR A 61 -11.54 1.50 4.69
C TYR A 61 -11.07 1.88 6.08
N ARG A 62 -10.15 1.10 6.65
CA ARG A 62 -9.74 1.22 8.06
C ARG A 62 -8.42 0.54 8.31
N LEU A 63 -7.92 0.67 9.54
CA LEU A 63 -6.80 -0.14 10.02
C LEU A 63 -7.27 -1.56 10.33
N THR A 64 -6.32 -2.50 10.31
CA THR A 64 -6.50 -3.84 10.86
C THR A 64 -6.60 -3.79 12.38
N GLU A 65 -7.13 -4.83 13.03
CA GLU A 65 -7.36 -4.83 14.49
C GLU A 65 -6.07 -4.65 15.31
N ASN A 66 -4.93 -5.07 14.77
CA ASN A 66 -3.60 -4.88 15.36
C ASN A 66 -2.99 -3.49 15.07
N ASP A 67 -3.67 -2.62 14.30
CA ASP A 67 -3.18 -1.32 13.83
C ASP A 67 -1.88 -1.36 12.99
N GLU A 68 -1.44 -2.54 12.54
CA GLU A 68 -0.19 -2.71 11.77
C GLU A 68 -0.39 -2.67 10.25
N GLY A 69 -1.65 -2.71 9.80
CA GLY A 69 -2.03 -2.71 8.39
C GLY A 69 -3.30 -1.92 8.11
N VAL A 70 -3.66 -1.87 6.82
CA VAL A 70 -4.83 -1.17 6.30
C VAL A 70 -5.66 -2.14 5.46
N VAL A 71 -6.95 -2.25 5.80
CA VAL A 71 -7.92 -3.08 5.09
C VAL A 71 -8.48 -2.32 3.91
N CYS A 72 -8.41 -2.95 2.74
CA CYS A 72 -8.76 -2.36 1.46
C CYS A 72 -9.51 -3.37 0.58
N GLU A 73 -10.16 -2.88 -0.47
CA GLU A 73 -10.73 -3.69 -1.54
C GLU A 73 -10.30 -3.15 -2.91
N LEU A 74 -9.77 -4.03 -3.75
CA LEU A 74 -9.39 -3.74 -5.12
C LEU A 74 -10.45 -4.30 -6.07
N ALA A 75 -10.98 -3.44 -6.94
CA ALA A 75 -11.88 -3.83 -8.01
C ALA A 75 -11.26 -3.49 -9.38
N LEU A 76 -11.04 -4.52 -10.17
CA LEU A 76 -10.69 -4.49 -11.59
C LEU A 76 -11.83 -5.16 -12.36
N PRO A 77 -12.91 -4.43 -12.71
CA PRO A 77 -14.11 -5.02 -13.30
C PRO A 77 -13.81 -5.88 -14.53
N GLY A 78 -14.47 -7.03 -14.65
CA GLY A 78 -14.24 -8.00 -15.72
C GLY A 78 -12.97 -8.83 -15.55
N ALA A 79 -12.25 -8.66 -14.43
CA ALA A 79 -11.00 -9.37 -14.17
C ALA A 79 -10.90 -9.85 -12.72
N LEU A 80 -10.94 -8.97 -11.73
CA LEU A 80 -10.63 -9.30 -10.34
C LEU A 80 -11.37 -8.39 -9.37
N ARG A 81 -12.00 -8.98 -8.36
CA ARG A 81 -12.37 -8.28 -7.12
C ARG A 81 -11.68 -8.97 -5.96
N ALA A 82 -10.88 -8.22 -5.21
CA ALA A 82 -9.99 -8.77 -4.20
C ALA A 82 -10.01 -7.96 -2.92
N ALA A 83 -9.96 -8.68 -1.80
CA ALA A 83 -9.59 -8.14 -0.52
C ALA A 83 -8.09 -7.82 -0.52
N VAL A 84 -7.70 -6.71 0.08
CA VAL A 84 -6.31 -6.23 0.09
C VAL A 84 -5.92 -5.81 1.50
N VAL A 85 -4.75 -6.25 1.94
CA VAL A 85 -4.09 -5.79 3.17
C VAL A 85 -2.83 -5.03 2.77
N MET A 86 -2.70 -3.79 3.25
CA MET A 86 -1.50 -2.97 3.04
C MET A 86 -0.76 -2.73 4.36
N ALA A 87 0.58 -2.74 4.34
CA ALA A 87 1.39 -2.41 5.51
C ALA A 87 2.65 -1.61 5.14
N GLY A 88 3.21 -0.89 6.11
CA GLY A 88 4.39 -0.03 5.90
C GLY A 88 5.70 -0.79 5.63
N SER A 89 5.76 -2.07 5.99
CA SER A 89 6.90 -2.97 5.79
C SER A 89 6.43 -4.35 5.33
N ARG A 90 7.35 -5.16 4.78
CA ARG A 90 7.05 -6.56 4.42
C ARG A 90 6.80 -7.42 5.66
N GLU A 91 7.53 -7.17 6.73
CA GLU A 91 7.40 -7.91 7.98
C GLU A 91 6.02 -7.68 8.63
N SER A 92 5.57 -6.43 8.71
CA SER A 92 4.23 -6.10 9.22
C SER A 92 3.13 -6.69 8.34
N LEU A 93 3.33 -6.68 7.00
CA LEU A 93 2.39 -7.31 6.08
C LEU A 93 2.28 -8.82 6.35
N ARG A 94 3.42 -9.51 6.48
CA ARG A 94 3.48 -10.96 6.74
C ARG A 94 2.74 -11.31 8.03
N ARG A 95 3.11 -10.66 9.14
CA ARG A 95 2.46 -10.88 10.46
C ARG A 95 0.95 -10.65 10.41
N THR A 96 0.53 -9.58 9.73
CA THR A 96 -0.89 -9.24 9.63
C THR A 96 -1.66 -10.29 8.83
N VAL A 97 -1.09 -10.79 7.73
CA VAL A 97 -1.77 -11.82 6.91
C VAL A 97 -1.76 -13.19 7.57
N GLU A 98 -0.70 -13.56 8.28
CA GLU A 98 -0.65 -14.79 9.10
C GLU A 98 -1.76 -14.81 10.16
N GLY A 99 -2.11 -13.65 10.73
CA GLY A 99 -3.26 -13.52 11.62
C GLY A 99 -4.61 -13.86 10.96
N PHE A 100 -4.73 -13.70 9.63
CA PHE A 100 -5.95 -14.03 8.88
C PHE A 100 -5.95 -15.44 8.30
N GLU A 101 -4.79 -16.00 7.97
CA GLU A 101 -4.67 -17.33 7.33
C GLU A 101 -4.54 -18.47 8.36
N GLY A 102 -4.41 -18.17 9.65
CA GLY A 102 -4.13 -19.14 10.70
C GLY A 102 -2.67 -19.61 10.68
N GLU A 103 -2.19 -20.24 11.76
CA GLU A 103 -0.78 -20.66 11.96
C GLU A 103 -0.29 -21.78 11.01
N GLY A 104 -0.53 -21.69 9.71
CA GLY A 104 -0.18 -22.68 8.70
C GLY A 104 0.96 -22.26 7.79
N ASP A 105 2.16 -22.79 8.07
CA ASP A 105 3.30 -22.99 7.16
C ASP A 105 3.86 -21.76 6.43
N GLY A 106 4.56 -20.91 7.17
CA GLY A 106 5.54 -19.98 6.59
C GLY A 106 6.86 -20.71 6.35
N GLU A 107 7.06 -21.24 5.15
CA GLU A 107 8.40 -21.63 4.70
C GLU A 107 9.29 -20.37 4.58
N ASP A 108 10.46 -20.45 5.20
CA ASP A 108 11.47 -19.42 5.34
C ASP A 108 11.95 -18.87 3.99
N GLU A 109 11.85 -17.56 3.80
CA GLU A 109 12.77 -16.81 2.93
C GLU A 109 13.56 -15.82 3.80
N GLU A 110 14.85 -16.13 3.97
CA GLU A 110 15.85 -15.28 4.57
C GLU A 110 16.01 -13.96 3.78
N ASP A 111 16.11 -12.87 4.55
CA ASP A 111 17.19 -11.88 4.52
C ASP A 111 16.73 -10.42 4.35
N ASP A 112 16.89 -9.65 5.43
CA ASP A 112 17.59 -8.36 5.46
C ASP A 112 17.70 -7.93 6.94
N GLU A 113 18.91 -8.09 7.49
CA GLU A 113 19.30 -7.65 8.82
C GLU A 113 19.27 -6.11 8.92
N ASP A 114 18.23 -5.54 9.52
CA ASP A 114 18.27 -4.17 10.03
C ASP A 114 18.50 -4.17 11.55
N GLU A 115 19.67 -3.66 11.94
CA GLU A 115 20.23 -3.56 13.29
C GLU A 115 19.21 -3.13 14.37
N LYS A 116 19.14 -3.91 15.45
CA LYS A 116 18.43 -3.56 16.70
C LYS A 116 19.03 -2.32 17.34
N SER A 117 18.29 -1.21 17.33
CA SER A 117 18.45 -0.14 18.33
C SER A 117 17.68 -0.54 19.60
N GLU A 118 18.41 -0.78 20.68
CA GLU A 118 17.88 -1.05 22.03
C GLU A 118 17.29 0.23 22.65
N ASP A 119 16.04 0.57 22.31
CA ASP A 119 15.22 1.48 23.11
C ASP A 119 13.88 0.82 23.37
N LEU A 120 13.61 0.48 24.64
CA LEU A 120 12.35 -0.10 25.08
C LEU A 120 11.23 0.95 24.95
N PRO A 121 10.11 0.67 24.25
CA PRO A 121 9.08 1.67 24.02
C PRO A 121 8.23 1.93 25.28
N GLU A 122 7.93 3.21 25.56
CA GLU A 122 7.11 3.62 26.70
C GLU A 122 5.61 3.31 26.51
N SER A 123 5.15 2.96 25.30
CA SER A 123 3.78 2.49 25.05
C SER A 123 3.59 1.81 23.68
N PRO A 124 2.58 0.93 23.52
CA PRO A 124 2.27 0.30 22.22
C PRO A 124 1.95 1.30 21.10
N GLN A 125 1.43 2.48 21.45
CA GLN A 125 1.06 3.51 20.49
C GLN A 125 2.27 4.24 19.88
N GLN A 126 3.37 4.40 20.61
CA GLN A 126 4.59 4.99 20.06
C GLN A 126 5.24 4.07 19.02
N THR A 127 5.37 2.77 19.31
CA THR A 127 5.84 1.77 18.33
C THR A 127 5.02 1.75 17.04
N ARG A 128 3.70 1.97 17.12
CA ARG A 128 2.78 2.01 15.98
C ARG A 128 3.06 3.18 15.05
N PHE A 129 3.23 4.38 15.60
CA PHE A 129 3.57 5.56 14.79
C PHE A 129 5.00 5.48 14.26
N ASP A 130 5.95 4.97 15.05
CA ASP A 130 7.36 4.86 14.66
C ASP A 130 7.57 3.95 13.45
N MET A 131 6.79 2.86 13.32
CA MET A 131 6.83 1.97 12.14
C MET A 131 6.47 2.69 10.84
N PHE A 132 5.46 3.56 10.85
CA PHE A 132 5.11 4.39 9.68
C PHE A 132 6.00 5.63 9.56
N GLU A 133 6.58 6.10 10.66
CA GLU A 133 7.34 7.34 10.74
C GLU A 133 8.79 7.23 10.27
N LYS A 134 9.43 6.06 10.43
CA LYS A 134 10.76 5.80 9.86
C LYS A 134 10.80 6.04 8.34
N ASN A 135 9.64 6.10 7.67
CA ASN A 135 9.49 6.39 6.25
C ASN A 135 8.94 7.81 5.94
N SER A 136 8.68 8.67 6.94
CA SER A 136 7.96 9.95 6.75
C SER A 136 8.75 11.08 6.09
N PHE A 137 10.07 10.90 5.91
CA PHE A 137 10.94 11.80 5.12
C PHE A 137 10.93 11.47 3.62
N ARG A 138 10.22 10.42 3.22
CA ARG A 138 10.06 9.98 1.84
C ARG A 138 8.56 9.83 1.54
N SER A 139 8.23 9.76 0.26
CA SER A 139 6.91 9.35 -0.23
C SER A 139 6.44 8.07 0.49
N PRO A 140 5.27 8.07 1.18
CA PRO A 140 4.81 6.92 1.96
C PRO A 140 4.69 5.66 1.08
N LYS A 141 5.37 4.58 1.44
CA LYS A 141 5.35 3.31 0.72
C LYS A 141 4.62 2.25 1.54
N PHE A 142 3.75 1.50 0.87
CA PHE A 142 3.04 0.36 1.44
C PHE A 142 3.28 -0.87 0.58
N TRP A 143 3.62 -1.98 1.21
CA TRP A 143 3.53 -3.30 0.61
C TRP A 143 2.11 -3.80 0.77
N PHE A 144 1.61 -4.57 -0.18
CA PHE A 144 0.29 -5.17 -0.05
C PHE A 144 0.26 -6.60 -0.54
N ARG A 145 -0.64 -7.37 0.07
CA ARG A 145 -1.08 -8.68 -0.42
C ARG A 145 -2.56 -8.58 -0.72
N TRP A 146 -2.97 -9.25 -1.79
CA TRP A 146 -4.38 -9.34 -2.16
C TRP A 146 -4.80 -10.80 -2.25
N ASN A 147 -6.08 -11.03 -1.99
CA ASN A 147 -6.74 -12.32 -2.09
C ASN A 147 -8.11 -12.12 -2.76
N GLY A 148 -8.36 -12.82 -3.86
CA GLY A 148 -9.61 -12.67 -4.60
C GLY A 148 -9.77 -13.68 -5.72
N ALA A 149 -11.00 -13.89 -6.17
CA ALA A 149 -11.28 -14.77 -7.29
C ALA A 149 -11.30 -13.97 -8.60
N PRO A 150 -10.67 -14.47 -9.68
CA PRO A 150 -10.86 -13.90 -11.01
C PRO A 150 -12.34 -13.97 -11.41
N GLU A 151 -12.88 -12.89 -11.96
CA GLU A 151 -14.23 -12.87 -12.51
C GLU A 151 -14.24 -13.75 -13.77
N ALA A 152 -14.97 -14.88 -13.71
CA ALA A 152 -14.91 -15.92 -14.74
C ALA A 152 -15.40 -15.43 -16.11
N GLN A 153 -14.74 -15.91 -17.16
CA GLN A 153 -14.88 -15.43 -18.55
C GLN A 153 -16.14 -15.88 -19.29
N ASP A 154 -16.93 -16.82 -18.75
CA ASP A 154 -18.04 -17.42 -19.50
C ASP A 154 -18.97 -18.20 -18.56
N GLU A 155 -20.24 -17.79 -18.44
CA GLU A 155 -21.27 -18.50 -17.66
C GLU A 155 -21.60 -19.89 -18.22
N SER A 156 -21.06 -20.25 -19.40
CA SER A 156 -21.38 -21.48 -20.12
C SER A 156 -20.49 -22.69 -19.77
N LYS A 157 -19.49 -22.55 -18.88
CA LYS A 157 -18.64 -23.67 -18.40
C LYS A 157 -18.74 -23.94 -16.88
N VAL A 158 -19.76 -23.43 -16.20
CA VAL A 158 -20.00 -23.71 -14.77
C VAL A 158 -20.76 -25.04 -14.57
N ALA A 159 -20.33 -26.08 -15.29
CA ALA A 159 -20.75 -27.44 -15.02
C ALA A 159 -19.52 -28.33 -15.02
N LYS A 160 -19.04 -28.64 -13.81
CA LYS A 160 -18.06 -29.68 -13.43
C LYS A 160 -16.60 -29.24 -13.20
N SER A 161 -16.36 -28.41 -12.19
CA SER A 161 -15.26 -28.60 -11.22
C SER A 161 -15.35 -27.53 -10.12
N GLY A 162 -15.09 -27.93 -8.88
CA GLY A 162 -15.39 -27.19 -7.65
C GLY A 162 -14.77 -25.80 -7.51
N GLU A 163 -15.35 -25.06 -6.56
CA GLU A 163 -14.89 -23.82 -5.91
C GLU A 163 -13.67 -23.17 -6.55
N ALA A 164 -13.88 -22.04 -7.25
CA ALA A 164 -12.79 -21.21 -7.74
C ALA A 164 -11.91 -20.81 -6.55
N ASN A 165 -10.74 -21.43 -6.44
CA ASN A 165 -9.77 -21.08 -5.42
C ASN A 165 -9.40 -19.60 -5.60
N PRO A 166 -9.48 -18.77 -4.54
CA PRO A 166 -9.03 -17.40 -4.62
C PRO A 166 -7.54 -17.39 -4.96
N ASP A 167 -7.19 -16.58 -5.95
CA ASP A 167 -5.81 -16.28 -6.29
C ASP A 167 -5.25 -15.30 -5.26
N THR A 168 -3.93 -15.30 -5.12
CA THR A 168 -3.23 -14.34 -4.27
C THR A 168 -2.11 -13.68 -5.04
N GLY A 169 -1.80 -12.46 -4.66
CA GLY A 169 -0.66 -11.76 -5.24
C GLY A 169 -0.13 -10.67 -4.34
N LEU A 170 1.04 -10.19 -4.71
CA LEU A 170 1.77 -9.15 -3.98
C LEU A 170 1.90 -7.90 -4.84
N GLY A 171 2.15 -6.79 -4.17
CA GLY A 171 2.46 -5.54 -4.81
C GLY A 171 2.95 -4.51 -3.82
N TYR A 172 3.16 -3.30 -4.33
CA TYR A 172 3.42 -2.14 -3.48
C TYR A 172 2.81 -0.89 -4.09
N ILE A 173 2.52 0.09 -3.25
CA ILE A 173 2.17 1.45 -3.66
C ILE A 173 3.08 2.46 -2.98
N VAL A 174 3.36 3.55 -3.67
CA VAL A 174 4.15 4.68 -3.18
C VAL A 174 3.35 5.94 -3.43
N PHE A 175 2.92 6.60 -2.36
CA PHE A 175 2.19 7.85 -2.44
C PHE A 175 3.14 9.00 -2.78
N SER A 176 2.70 9.91 -3.65
CA SER A 176 3.52 11.05 -4.09
C SER A 176 3.78 12.08 -2.97
N GLY A 177 3.08 11.97 -1.84
CA GLY A 177 3.23 12.83 -0.67
C GLY A 177 2.35 12.37 0.50
N ASN A 178 2.49 13.06 1.64
CA ASN A 178 1.83 12.71 2.90
C ASN A 178 0.31 13.00 2.91
N ASP A 179 -0.25 13.57 1.85
CA ASP A 179 -1.68 13.78 1.66
C ASP A 179 -2.37 12.59 0.97
N CYS A 180 -1.59 11.59 0.55
CA CYS A 180 -2.04 10.36 -0.09
C CYS A 180 -2.95 10.58 -1.31
N ARG A 181 -2.81 11.70 -2.03
CA ARG A 181 -3.72 12.00 -3.16
C ARG A 181 -3.47 11.19 -4.41
N LYS A 182 -2.23 10.75 -4.62
CA LYS A 182 -1.80 10.03 -5.82
C LYS A 182 -0.76 8.99 -5.43
N PHE A 183 -0.81 7.82 -6.07
CA PHE A 183 0.20 6.79 -5.90
C PHE A 183 0.65 6.18 -7.21
N LYS A 184 1.83 5.57 -7.18
CA LYS A 184 2.35 4.66 -8.20
C LYS A 184 2.75 3.35 -7.53
N GLY A 185 2.62 2.24 -8.21
CA GLY A 185 2.87 0.94 -7.63
C GLY A 185 3.00 -0.15 -8.66
N THR A 186 3.12 -1.38 -8.17
CA THR A 186 3.01 -2.58 -8.99
C THR A 186 2.05 -3.59 -8.37
N ILE A 187 1.52 -4.46 -9.22
CA ILE A 187 0.70 -5.61 -8.82
C ILE A 187 1.16 -6.85 -9.58
N ASN A 188 1.21 -7.97 -8.86
CA ASN A 188 1.40 -9.30 -9.41
C ASN A 188 0.07 -10.04 -9.42
N CYS A 189 -0.20 -10.81 -10.47
CA CYS A 189 -1.36 -11.70 -10.54
C CYS A 189 -1.04 -12.92 -11.39
N SER A 190 -1.06 -14.09 -10.75
CA SER A 190 -0.68 -15.35 -11.40
C SER A 190 -1.72 -15.76 -12.45
N ALA A 191 -3.01 -15.57 -12.18
CA ALA A 191 -4.11 -15.89 -13.09
C ALA A 191 -4.01 -15.15 -14.44
N PHE A 192 -3.46 -13.95 -14.46
CA PHE A 192 -3.28 -13.14 -15.69
C PHE A 192 -1.82 -13.13 -16.19
N GLY A 193 -0.91 -13.88 -15.58
CA GLY A 193 0.52 -13.86 -15.91
C GLY A 193 1.19 -12.51 -15.67
N TRP A 194 0.65 -11.70 -14.77
CA TRP A 194 1.16 -10.37 -14.44
C TRP A 194 2.29 -10.44 -13.43
N LYS A 195 3.45 -9.91 -13.84
CA LYS A 195 4.62 -9.71 -12.98
C LYS A 195 5.03 -8.25 -13.03
N ASP A 196 5.06 -7.63 -11.86
CA ASP A 196 5.43 -6.23 -11.62
C ASP A 196 4.66 -5.25 -12.52
N VAL A 197 3.37 -5.51 -12.75
CA VAL A 197 2.54 -4.68 -13.62
C VAL A 197 2.31 -3.34 -12.96
N ALA A 198 2.62 -2.26 -13.68
CA ALA A 198 2.46 -0.91 -13.18
C ALA A 198 0.99 -0.55 -12.92
N ILE A 199 0.73 -0.03 -11.72
CA ILE A 199 -0.54 0.57 -11.34
C ILE A 199 -0.31 2.01 -10.89
N THR A 200 -1.26 2.88 -11.19
CA THR A 200 -1.30 4.24 -10.67
C THR A 200 -2.68 4.54 -10.15
N GLY A 201 -2.79 5.35 -9.10
CA GLY A 201 -4.08 5.71 -8.56
C GLY A 201 -4.15 7.17 -8.17
N HIS A 202 -5.36 7.70 -8.21
CA HIS A 202 -5.65 9.04 -7.71
C HIS A 202 -6.89 9.00 -6.82
N LYS A 203 -6.84 9.77 -5.74
CA LYS A 203 -7.90 9.80 -4.75
C LYS A 203 -9.10 10.56 -5.32
N ALA A 204 -10.21 9.86 -5.51
CA ALA A 204 -11.47 10.43 -5.96
C ALA A 204 -12.22 11.06 -4.80
N THR A 205 -12.35 10.34 -3.68
CA THR A 205 -13.02 10.85 -2.47
C THR A 205 -12.25 10.45 -1.21
N GLY A 206 -12.13 11.37 -0.25
CA GLY A 206 -11.64 11.06 1.09
C GLY A 206 -12.80 10.64 1.99
N ARG A 207 -12.57 9.64 2.85
CA ARG A 207 -13.55 9.17 3.83
C ARG A 207 -12.89 9.02 5.21
N SER A 208 -13.71 9.01 6.25
CA SER A 208 -13.30 8.51 7.57
C SER A 208 -13.15 6.98 7.52
N ASP A 209 -12.75 6.40 8.64
CA ASP A 209 -12.82 4.97 8.83
C ASP A 209 -14.25 4.44 8.59
N SER A 210 -14.34 3.21 8.11
CA SER A 210 -15.60 2.56 7.78
C SER A 210 -15.56 1.07 8.12
N ASP A 211 -16.62 0.59 8.78
CA ASP A 211 -16.80 -0.82 9.18
C ASP A 211 -17.39 -1.68 8.05
N ILE A 212 -16.99 -1.41 6.80
CA ILE A 212 -17.45 -2.24 5.67
C ILE A 212 -16.82 -3.63 5.83
N PRO A 213 -17.62 -4.71 5.84
CA PRO A 213 -17.09 -6.05 5.98
C PRO A 213 -16.29 -6.44 4.73
N VAL A 214 -15.03 -6.84 4.93
CA VAL A 214 -14.17 -7.39 3.87
C VAL A 214 -13.78 -8.81 4.26
N VAL A 215 -13.86 -9.73 3.31
CA VAL A 215 -13.59 -11.16 3.54
C VAL A 215 -12.29 -11.58 2.88
N TRP A 216 -11.44 -12.28 3.63
CA TRP A 216 -10.15 -12.80 3.18
C TRP A 216 -10.18 -14.32 3.01
N GLY A 217 -9.53 -14.81 1.97
CA GLY A 217 -9.25 -16.23 1.80
C GLY A 217 -10.46 -17.09 1.46
N LYS A 218 -10.23 -18.40 1.37
CA LYS A 218 -11.27 -19.40 1.09
C LYS A 218 -12.29 -19.47 2.21
N ASP A 219 -11.82 -19.37 3.44
CA ASP A 219 -12.63 -19.45 4.65
C ASP A 219 -13.46 -18.18 4.90
N LYS A 220 -13.35 -17.17 4.00
CA LYS A 220 -14.06 -15.89 4.07
C LYS A 220 -13.92 -15.25 5.44
N VAL A 221 -12.68 -15.24 5.94
CA VAL A 221 -12.34 -14.65 7.24
C VAL A 221 -12.67 -13.17 7.18
N ALA A 222 -13.54 -12.71 8.07
CA ALA A 222 -13.83 -11.29 8.19
C ALA A 222 -12.57 -10.58 8.70
N MET A 223 -12.04 -9.66 7.90
CA MET A 223 -10.98 -8.73 8.32
C MET A 223 -11.58 -7.49 8.96
#